data_AF-A0AAW2JNV9-F1
#
_entry.id   AF-A0AAW2JNV9-F1
#
_cell.length_a   1.000
_cell.length_b   1.000
_cell.length_c   1.000
_cell.angle_alpha   90.00
_cell.angle_beta   90.00
_cell.angle_gamma   90.00
#
_symmetry.space_group_name_H-M   'P 1'
#
loop_
_entity.id
_entity.type
_entity.pdbx_description
1 polymer ?
#
loop_
_entity_poly.entity_id
_entity_poly.type
_entity_poly.pdbx_seq_one_letter_code
_entity_poly.pdbx_strand_id
1 'polypeptide(L)'
;MVNRHFSPRLCPRHNCPWFTLESSESLNRTGVEGKIVLCYIDTRTTKIEQGRKVKDAGGPGIILMNSLEEGFTTSADAHVIPATSINYEDGEKIMAYMNSTSAPTATIVFKGTIIGDKRAPTVAAFSSRGPSYIRSGIVKPDIIGPGVNILAAWPNSVENKTNSRNTFNLISGTSVSCPHLSGVAALIKSAHPGWSPAAIKSAIMTTADTVNLENQPIQDEKHLPADIFAAGAGHVNAAKASDPGLIYDIEPQDYIPYLCGMNYTSREVTKIFLRRVNCSEVTVIPGGQLNYPSFAVRFGSSDQTFTRIVTNVGEDNSSYTVEVVSPQSLNTTVNPRTLNFSKVNQKLTYEVSFSVPVNGGDVSVLQGYVLWKSAKHSVRSPVVAYYY
;
A
#
# COMPACT_ATOMS: atom_id res chain seq x y z
N MET A 1 -18.29 -30.11 -4.84
CA MET A 1 -17.12 -30.86 -4.33
C MET A 1 -16.48 -31.58 -5.50
N VAL A 2 -15.16 -31.56 -5.61
CA VAL A 2 -14.41 -32.44 -6.52
C VAL A 2 -13.55 -33.34 -5.64
N ASN A 3 -13.83 -34.64 -5.62
CA ASN A 3 -13.17 -35.63 -4.75
C ASN A 3 -12.40 -36.62 -5.62
N ARG A 4 -11.07 -36.50 -5.72
CA ARG A 4 -10.20 -37.40 -6.52
C ARG A 4 -8.75 -37.45 -5.98
N HIS A 5 -8.00 -38.45 -6.44
CA HIS A 5 -6.57 -38.61 -6.14
C HIS A 5 -5.74 -37.38 -6.51
N PHE A 6 -4.79 -37.03 -5.65
CA PHE A 6 -3.85 -35.94 -5.80
C PHE A 6 -2.61 -36.43 -6.57
N SER A 7 -2.06 -35.63 -7.49
CA SER A 7 -0.79 -35.98 -8.14
C SER A 7 0.37 -35.33 -7.40
N PRO A 8 1.47 -36.03 -7.10
CA PRO A 8 2.63 -35.46 -6.42
C PRO A 8 3.50 -34.51 -7.29
N ARG A 9 3.05 -34.09 -8.48
CA ARG A 9 3.91 -33.31 -9.39
C ARG A 9 3.94 -31.82 -9.03
N LEU A 10 5.06 -31.43 -8.42
CA LEU A 10 5.51 -30.05 -8.25
C LEU A 10 5.85 -29.41 -9.61
N CYS A 11 5.44 -28.16 -9.84
CA CYS A 11 6.02 -27.27 -10.85
C CYS A 11 6.97 -26.29 -10.14
N PRO A 12 8.30 -26.52 -10.09
CA PRO A 12 9.22 -25.72 -9.28
C PRO A 12 9.60 -24.37 -9.92
N ARG A 13 10.09 -23.44 -9.08
CA ARG A 13 10.32 -22.03 -9.43
C ARG A 13 11.57 -21.74 -10.27
N HIS A 14 12.59 -22.59 -10.35
CA HIS A 14 13.71 -22.54 -11.32
C HIS A 14 14.66 -23.75 -11.06
N ASN A 15 15.34 -24.25 -12.11
CA ASN A 15 16.28 -25.40 -12.16
C ASN A 15 15.69 -26.82 -12.07
N CYS A 16 15.05 -27.24 -13.16
CA CYS A 16 15.11 -28.63 -13.60
C CYS A 16 15.91 -28.67 -14.92
N PRO A 17 16.89 -29.58 -15.11
CA PRO A 17 17.54 -29.80 -16.41
C PRO A 17 16.57 -30.29 -17.50
N TRP A 18 15.29 -30.48 -17.15
CA TRP A 18 14.22 -30.97 -18.02
C TRP A 18 13.09 -29.96 -18.27
N PHE A 19 13.22 -28.72 -17.78
CA PHE A 19 12.21 -27.67 -17.98
C PHE A 19 12.88 -26.33 -18.31
N THR A 20 13.42 -26.23 -19.52
CA THR A 20 13.58 -24.95 -20.21
C THR A 20 12.24 -24.58 -20.84
N LEU A 21 11.83 -23.34 -20.58
CA LEU A 21 10.66 -22.69 -21.16
C LEU A 21 11.01 -22.26 -22.59
N GLU A 22 11.17 -23.24 -23.48
CA GLU A 22 11.15 -23.07 -24.92
C GLU A 22 10.35 -24.22 -25.51
N SER A 23 9.36 -23.88 -26.33
CA SER A 23 8.45 -24.76 -27.07
C SER A 23 7.26 -25.36 -26.32
N SER A 24 6.20 -25.51 -27.10
CA SER A 24 4.82 -25.88 -26.79
C SER A 24 4.60 -27.37 -26.49
N GLU A 25 5.48 -28.01 -25.73
CA GLU A 25 5.36 -29.42 -25.28
C GLU A 25 5.94 -29.53 -23.85
N SER A 26 5.38 -30.16 -22.82
CA SER A 26 4.10 -30.81 -22.57
C SER A 26 3.99 -31.01 -21.04
N LEU A 27 2.85 -30.67 -20.42
CA LEU A 27 2.45 -31.38 -19.21
C LEU A 27 2.18 -32.82 -19.65
N ASN A 28 3.06 -33.76 -19.30
CA ASN A 28 2.90 -35.15 -19.71
C ASN A 28 1.55 -35.67 -19.20
N ARG A 29 0.57 -35.87 -20.12
CA ARG A 29 -0.84 -36.15 -19.82
C ARG A 29 -1.03 -37.24 -18.76
N THR A 30 -0.19 -38.27 -18.82
CA THR A 30 -0.16 -39.41 -17.87
C THR A 30 0.02 -39.03 -16.40
N GLY A 31 0.62 -37.88 -16.10
CA GLY A 31 0.88 -37.43 -14.73
C GLY A 31 -0.22 -36.54 -14.12
N VAL A 32 -1.10 -35.98 -14.94
CA VAL A 32 -2.06 -34.93 -14.56
C VAL A 32 -3.50 -35.39 -14.73
N GLU A 33 -3.75 -36.25 -15.71
CA GLU A 33 -5.09 -36.75 -16.03
C GLU A 33 -5.79 -37.34 -14.80
N GLY A 34 -6.99 -36.82 -14.51
CA GLY A 34 -7.81 -37.27 -13.39
C GLY A 34 -7.35 -36.82 -12.00
N LYS A 35 -6.30 -35.99 -11.88
CA LYS A 35 -5.71 -35.57 -10.60
C LYS A 35 -5.72 -34.05 -10.36
N ILE A 36 -5.90 -33.65 -9.10
CA ILE A 36 -5.69 -32.26 -8.70
C ILE A 36 -4.18 -31.98 -8.66
N VAL A 37 -3.76 -30.83 -9.22
CA VAL A 37 -2.36 -30.44 -9.32
C VAL A 37 -2.05 -29.29 -8.37
N LEU A 38 -0.95 -29.38 -7.61
CA LEU A 38 -0.38 -28.26 -6.86
C LEU A 38 0.70 -27.56 -7.71
N CYS A 39 0.57 -26.26 -7.92
CA CYS A 39 1.53 -25.45 -8.65
C CYS A 39 1.93 -24.22 -7.84
N TYR A 40 3.20 -23.82 -7.94
CA TYR A 40 3.57 -22.45 -7.60
C TYR A 40 2.92 -21.48 -8.57
N ILE A 41 2.56 -20.30 -8.08
CA ILE A 41 2.19 -19.18 -8.94
C ILE A 41 3.44 -18.77 -9.74
N ASP A 42 3.32 -18.85 -11.07
CA ASP A 42 4.39 -18.48 -12.01
C ASP A 42 4.22 -17.00 -12.37
N THR A 43 5.29 -16.23 -12.27
CA THR A 43 5.31 -14.79 -12.55
C THR A 43 5.30 -14.47 -14.04
N ARG A 44 5.57 -15.45 -14.92
CA ARG A 44 5.62 -15.28 -16.38
C ARG A 44 4.29 -15.56 -17.08
N THR A 45 3.31 -16.10 -16.38
CA THR A 45 2.00 -16.48 -16.93
C THR A 45 0.90 -16.13 -15.93
N THR A 46 -0.34 -16.08 -16.39
CA THR A 46 -1.47 -15.81 -15.49
C THR A 46 -1.91 -17.08 -14.75
N LYS A 47 -2.44 -16.92 -13.55
CA LYS A 47 -3.07 -18.00 -12.77
C LYS A 47 -4.15 -18.75 -13.58
N ILE A 48 -4.88 -18.01 -14.42
CA ILE A 48 -5.91 -18.55 -15.31
C ILE A 48 -5.28 -19.42 -16.42
N GLU A 49 -4.16 -18.99 -17.00
CA GLU A 49 -3.43 -19.76 -18.01
C GLU A 49 -2.79 -21.02 -17.42
N GLN A 50 -2.24 -20.97 -16.20
CA GLN A 50 -1.80 -22.19 -15.48
C GLN A 50 -2.96 -23.18 -15.31
N GLY A 51 -4.14 -22.70 -14.92
CA GLY A 51 -5.35 -23.52 -14.85
C GLY A 51 -5.77 -24.10 -16.21
N ARG A 52 -5.61 -23.34 -17.31
CA ARG A 52 -5.88 -23.83 -18.67
C ARG A 52 -4.93 -24.95 -19.07
N LYS A 53 -3.64 -24.82 -18.79
CA LYS A 53 -2.65 -25.87 -19.03
C LYS A 53 -2.97 -27.17 -18.29
N VAL A 54 -3.40 -27.07 -17.03
CA VAL A 54 -3.86 -28.24 -16.25
C VAL A 54 -5.12 -28.87 -16.85
N LYS A 55 -6.09 -28.04 -17.26
CA LYS A 55 -7.31 -28.49 -17.94
C LYS A 55 -7.01 -29.26 -19.23
N ASP A 56 -6.15 -28.70 -20.08
CA ASP A 56 -5.79 -29.27 -21.38
C ASP A 56 -5.01 -30.60 -21.23
N ALA A 57 -4.36 -30.80 -20.07
CA ALA A 57 -3.71 -32.05 -19.68
C ALA A 57 -4.65 -33.06 -18.98
N GLY A 58 -5.95 -32.79 -18.88
CA GLY A 58 -6.95 -33.69 -18.28
C GLY A 58 -7.09 -33.57 -16.76
N GLY A 59 -6.51 -32.54 -16.14
CA GLY A 59 -6.57 -32.30 -14.70
C GLY A 59 -7.92 -31.68 -14.27
N PRO A 60 -8.64 -32.27 -13.29
CA PRO A 60 -9.93 -31.76 -12.80
C PRO A 60 -9.85 -30.54 -11.87
N GLY A 61 -8.65 -30.12 -11.43
CA GLY A 61 -8.50 -28.96 -10.55
C GLY A 61 -7.06 -28.58 -10.27
N ILE A 62 -6.86 -27.37 -9.75
CA ILE A 62 -5.53 -26.81 -9.47
C ILE A 62 -5.51 -26.09 -8.11
N ILE A 63 -4.44 -26.31 -7.34
CA ILE A 63 -4.10 -25.53 -6.15
C ILE A 63 -2.89 -24.68 -6.51
N LEU A 64 -3.02 -23.36 -6.37
CA LEU A 64 -1.98 -22.40 -6.67
C LEU A 64 -1.40 -21.88 -5.36
N MET A 65 -0.15 -22.21 -5.07
CA MET A 65 0.52 -21.71 -3.87
C MET A 65 1.37 -20.49 -4.19
N ASN A 66 1.26 -19.50 -3.30
CA ASN A 66 2.11 -18.32 -3.29
C ASN A 66 3.58 -18.69 -3.11
N SER A 67 4.46 -17.79 -3.55
CA SER A 67 5.84 -17.80 -3.09
C SER A 67 6.00 -17.22 -1.69
N LEU A 68 7.20 -17.41 -1.14
CA LEU A 68 7.61 -16.78 0.12
C LEU A 68 7.41 -15.25 0.11
N GLU A 69 7.63 -14.60 -1.04
CA GLU A 69 7.48 -13.14 -1.19
C GLU A 69 6.02 -12.71 -1.24
N GLU A 70 5.13 -13.53 -1.83
CA GLU A 70 3.70 -13.25 -1.91
C GLU A 70 2.98 -13.49 -0.58
N GLY A 71 3.60 -14.27 0.32
CA GLY A 71 3.14 -14.48 1.69
C GLY A 71 1.68 -14.89 1.76
N PHE A 72 0.88 -14.13 2.51
CA PHE A 72 -0.54 -14.33 2.75
C PHE A 72 -1.47 -13.61 1.75
N THR A 73 -0.93 -12.92 0.75
CA THR A 73 -1.74 -12.20 -0.25
C THR A 73 -2.40 -13.19 -1.20
N THR A 74 -3.71 -13.40 -1.09
CA THR A 74 -4.45 -14.32 -1.98
C THR A 74 -5.39 -13.57 -2.93
N SER A 75 -5.60 -14.13 -4.12
CA SER A 75 -6.50 -13.56 -5.13
C SER A 75 -7.65 -14.51 -5.48
N ALA A 76 -8.80 -13.92 -5.78
CA ALA A 76 -10.03 -14.60 -6.16
C ALA A 76 -10.26 -14.51 -7.68
N ASP A 77 -9.35 -15.08 -8.47
CA ASP A 77 -9.43 -15.06 -9.93
C ASP A 77 -10.48 -16.04 -10.47
N ALA A 78 -11.14 -15.67 -11.58
CA ALA A 78 -12.07 -16.55 -12.28
C ALA A 78 -11.31 -17.61 -13.09
N HIS A 79 -11.26 -18.85 -12.57
CA HIS A 79 -10.54 -19.96 -13.19
C HIS A 79 -11.38 -20.81 -14.16
N VAL A 80 -10.69 -21.44 -15.13
CA VAL A 80 -11.31 -22.32 -16.15
C VAL A 80 -11.63 -23.75 -15.67
N ILE A 81 -11.16 -24.09 -14.47
CA ILE A 81 -11.39 -25.34 -13.73
C ILE A 81 -11.46 -25.01 -12.23
N PRO A 82 -12.02 -25.89 -11.37
CA PRO A 82 -11.97 -25.71 -9.92
C PRO A 82 -10.55 -25.41 -9.44
N ALA A 83 -10.40 -24.25 -8.80
CA ALA A 83 -9.10 -23.74 -8.39
C ALA A 83 -9.17 -23.04 -7.03
N THR A 84 -8.04 -23.02 -6.32
CA THR A 84 -7.85 -22.20 -5.12
C THR A 84 -6.44 -21.66 -5.10
N SER A 85 -6.30 -20.38 -4.76
CA SER A 85 -5.01 -19.77 -4.42
C SER A 85 -4.81 -19.85 -2.90
N ILE A 86 -3.62 -20.24 -2.46
CA ILE A 86 -3.27 -20.41 -1.05
C ILE A 86 -1.97 -19.66 -0.73
N ASN A 87 -1.80 -19.28 0.53
CA ASN A 87 -0.57 -18.66 1.00
C ASN A 87 0.59 -19.67 1.01
N TYR A 88 1.82 -19.14 1.14
CA TYR A 88 3.04 -19.94 1.12
C TYR A 88 3.07 -21.01 2.22
N GLU A 89 2.69 -20.65 3.45
CA GLU A 89 2.75 -21.54 4.62
C GLU A 89 1.82 -22.75 4.47
N ASP A 90 0.59 -22.53 3.99
CA ASP A 90 -0.36 -23.61 3.72
C ASP A 90 0.09 -24.46 2.53
N GLY A 91 0.77 -23.86 1.54
CA GLY A 91 1.42 -24.59 0.46
C GLY A 91 2.48 -25.58 0.97
N GLU A 92 3.35 -25.15 1.89
CA GLU A 92 4.36 -26.00 2.54
C GLU A 92 3.71 -27.18 3.29
N LYS A 93 2.62 -26.95 4.01
CA LYS A 93 1.86 -28.01 4.69
C LYS A 93 1.30 -29.03 3.69
N ILE A 94 0.77 -28.59 2.56
CA ILE A 94 0.26 -29.49 1.51
C ILE A 94 1.41 -30.28 0.88
N MET A 95 2.56 -29.66 0.61
CA MET A 95 3.74 -30.37 0.08
C MET A 95 4.23 -31.45 1.06
N ALA A 96 4.29 -31.14 2.35
CA ALA A 96 4.64 -32.12 3.38
C ALA A 96 3.64 -33.30 3.42
N TYR A 97 2.34 -33.01 3.30
CA TYR A 97 1.29 -34.03 3.20
C TYR A 97 1.45 -34.92 1.95
N MET A 98 1.76 -34.34 0.79
CA MET A 98 1.97 -35.10 -0.45
C MET A 98 3.13 -36.09 -0.34
N ASN A 99 4.16 -35.74 0.43
CA ASN A 99 5.35 -36.56 0.63
C ASN A 99 5.18 -37.62 1.74
N SER A 100 4.14 -37.52 2.58
CA SER A 100 3.93 -38.43 3.71
C SER A 100 3.14 -39.69 3.33
N THR A 101 2.55 -39.75 2.14
CA THR A 101 1.75 -40.90 1.67
C THR A 101 1.96 -41.16 0.19
N SER A 102 1.86 -42.42 -0.22
CA SER A 102 1.94 -42.83 -1.63
C SER A 102 0.66 -42.56 -2.43
N ALA A 103 -0.45 -42.25 -1.75
CA ALA A 103 -1.76 -42.00 -2.38
C ALA A 103 -2.45 -40.75 -1.80
N PRO A 104 -1.86 -39.55 -1.94
CA PRO A 104 -2.48 -38.33 -1.46
C PRO A 104 -3.81 -38.06 -2.17
N THR A 105 -4.76 -37.46 -1.47
CA THR A 105 -6.09 -37.07 -2.00
C THR A 105 -6.43 -35.66 -1.50
N ALA A 106 -7.16 -34.88 -2.28
CA ALA A 106 -7.70 -33.60 -1.81
C ALA A 106 -9.09 -33.33 -2.35
N THR A 107 -9.80 -32.41 -1.70
CA THR A 107 -11.09 -31.91 -2.15
C THR A 107 -11.09 -30.39 -2.10
N ILE A 108 -11.47 -29.74 -3.20
CA ILE A 108 -11.73 -28.30 -3.24
C ILE A 108 -13.22 -28.08 -2.94
N VAL A 109 -13.51 -27.25 -1.93
CA VAL A 109 -14.86 -26.89 -1.48
C VAL A 109 -15.04 -25.38 -1.60
N PHE A 110 -16.06 -24.94 -2.34
CA PHE A 110 -16.42 -23.53 -2.46
C PHE A 110 -17.43 -23.18 -1.36
N LYS A 111 -17.06 -22.26 -0.47
CA LYS A 111 -17.91 -21.82 0.66
C LYS A 111 -18.55 -20.44 0.46
N GLY A 112 -18.40 -19.84 -0.72
CA GLY A 112 -18.81 -18.46 -0.97
C GLY A 112 -17.88 -17.43 -0.29
N THR A 113 -18.33 -16.19 -0.21
CA THR A 113 -17.58 -15.08 0.39
C THR A 113 -17.66 -15.14 1.91
N ILE A 114 -16.50 -15.11 2.57
CA ILE A 114 -16.39 -14.94 4.02
C ILE A 114 -15.94 -13.50 4.28
N ILE A 115 -16.69 -12.77 5.10
CA ILE A 115 -16.40 -11.39 5.49
C ILE A 115 -15.99 -11.33 6.97
N GLY A 116 -15.31 -10.25 7.36
CA GLY A 116 -14.90 -10.05 8.75
C GLY A 116 -13.57 -10.71 9.10
N ASP A 117 -12.64 -10.80 8.13
CA ASP A 117 -11.24 -11.06 8.46
C ASP A 117 -10.75 -9.95 9.39
N LYS A 118 -10.46 -10.31 10.64
CA LYS A 118 -10.12 -9.33 11.65
C LYS A 118 -8.74 -8.70 11.40
N ARG A 119 -7.89 -9.34 10.60
CA ARG A 119 -6.58 -8.79 10.20
C ARG A 119 -6.68 -7.68 9.16
N ALA A 120 -7.86 -7.48 8.56
CA ALA A 120 -8.06 -6.42 7.58
C ALA A 120 -7.97 -5.02 8.24
N PRO A 121 -7.33 -4.04 7.58
CA PRO A 121 -6.62 -4.17 6.31
C PRO A 121 -5.21 -4.73 6.49
N THR A 122 -4.70 -5.36 5.43
CA THR A 122 -3.32 -5.85 5.32
C THR A 122 -2.73 -5.35 4.00
N VAL A 123 -1.48 -4.90 4.01
CA VAL A 123 -0.81 -4.43 2.79
C VAL A 123 -0.46 -5.63 1.92
N ALA A 124 -0.92 -5.62 0.67
CA ALA A 124 -0.68 -6.71 -0.27
C ALA A 124 0.79 -6.79 -0.71
N ALA A 125 1.25 -7.99 -1.04
CA ALA A 125 2.62 -8.27 -1.48
C ALA A 125 3.01 -7.50 -2.75
N PHE A 126 2.07 -7.35 -3.69
CA PHE A 126 2.30 -6.62 -4.93
C PHE A 126 2.32 -5.09 -4.76
N SER A 127 1.94 -4.57 -3.58
CA SER A 127 1.92 -3.12 -3.34
C SER A 127 3.34 -2.61 -3.23
N SER A 128 3.75 -1.78 -4.20
CA SER A 128 5.08 -1.18 -4.25
C SER A 128 5.40 -0.43 -2.96
N ARG A 129 6.65 -0.58 -2.50
CA ARG A 129 7.15 0.02 -1.26
C ARG A 129 8.03 1.22 -1.54
N GLY A 130 8.06 2.15 -0.59
CA GLY A 130 9.04 3.23 -0.56
C GLY A 130 10.44 2.75 -0.12
N PRO A 131 11.40 3.69 0.03
CA PRO A 131 11.28 5.12 -0.27
C PRO A 131 11.17 5.40 -1.78
N SER A 132 10.75 6.61 -2.13
CA SER A 132 10.76 7.07 -3.53
C SER A 132 12.20 7.37 -3.98
N TYR A 133 12.74 6.57 -4.89
CA TYR A 133 14.07 6.79 -5.47
C TYR A 133 14.19 8.11 -6.26
N ILE A 134 13.07 8.64 -6.77
CA ILE A 134 13.05 9.86 -7.60
C ILE A 134 12.96 11.13 -6.73
N ARG A 135 12.41 11.02 -5.51
CA ARG A 135 12.07 12.19 -4.68
C ARG A 135 12.55 11.98 -3.26
N SER A 136 13.73 12.50 -2.96
CA SER A 136 14.25 12.53 -1.59
C SER A 136 13.48 13.55 -0.75
N GLY A 137 13.16 13.19 0.49
CA GLY A 137 12.50 14.09 1.45
C GLY A 137 10.97 14.01 1.55
N ILE A 138 10.29 13.20 0.71
CA ILE A 138 8.85 12.92 0.85
C ILE A 138 8.62 11.42 0.97
N VAL A 139 7.82 11.03 1.97
CA VAL A 139 7.44 9.64 2.22
C VAL A 139 6.51 9.11 1.13
N LYS A 140 6.74 7.88 0.68
CA LYS A 140 5.84 7.13 -0.22
C LYS A 140 5.69 5.67 0.23
N PRO A 141 4.51 5.06 0.02
CA PRO A 141 3.26 5.66 -0.47
C PRO A 141 2.66 6.66 0.53
N ASP A 142 1.63 7.40 0.13
CA ASP A 142 0.99 8.39 1.02
C ASP A 142 -0.03 7.74 1.97
N ILE A 143 -0.81 6.79 1.46
CA ILE A 143 -2.01 6.24 2.09
C ILE A 143 -2.31 4.88 1.44
N ILE A 144 -2.94 3.96 2.16
CA ILE A 144 -3.49 2.72 1.59
C ILE A 144 -5.02 2.74 1.54
N GLY A 145 -5.58 1.93 0.65
CA GLY A 145 -7.01 1.70 0.53
C GLY A 145 -7.32 0.36 -0.17
N PRO A 146 -8.61 -0.03 -0.24
CA PRO A 146 -9.01 -1.35 -0.71
C PRO A 146 -8.58 -1.63 -2.16
N GLY A 147 -7.78 -2.68 -2.37
CA GLY A 147 -7.25 -3.02 -3.70
C GLY A 147 -7.04 -4.51 -3.93
N VAL A 148 -7.57 -5.38 -3.06
CA VAL A 148 -7.47 -6.83 -3.20
C VAL A 148 -8.88 -7.38 -3.35
N ASN A 149 -9.10 -8.19 -4.38
CA ASN A 149 -10.37 -8.87 -4.67
C ASN A 149 -11.56 -7.90 -4.72
N ILE A 150 -11.41 -6.80 -5.46
CA ILE A 150 -12.45 -5.80 -5.63
C ILE A 150 -13.34 -6.20 -6.80
N LEU A 151 -14.64 -6.27 -6.54
CA LEU A 151 -15.66 -6.54 -7.56
C LEU A 151 -16.03 -5.23 -8.27
N ALA A 152 -15.87 -5.19 -9.58
CA ALA A 152 -16.26 -4.04 -10.40
C ALA A 152 -16.87 -4.47 -11.74
N ALA A 153 -17.52 -3.53 -12.42
CA ALA A 153 -18.06 -3.75 -13.75
C ALA A 153 -16.96 -4.17 -14.74
N TRP A 154 -17.29 -5.08 -15.64
CA TRP A 154 -16.38 -5.63 -16.63
C TRP A 154 -17.07 -5.70 -18.00
N PRO A 155 -16.38 -5.51 -19.12
CA PRO A 155 -17.03 -5.45 -20.44
C PRO A 155 -17.62 -6.78 -20.91
N ASN A 156 -17.07 -7.92 -20.46
CA ASN A 156 -17.49 -9.25 -20.87
C ASN A 156 -17.68 -10.15 -19.63
N SER A 157 -18.44 -11.23 -19.76
CA SER A 157 -18.56 -12.19 -18.67
C SER A 157 -17.24 -12.95 -18.51
N VAL A 158 -16.65 -12.88 -17.30
CA VAL A 158 -15.54 -13.77 -16.90
C VAL A 158 -16.04 -15.11 -16.39
N GLU A 159 -17.34 -15.18 -16.07
CA GLU A 159 -18.04 -16.43 -15.85
C GLU A 159 -18.43 -17.03 -17.20
N ASN A 160 -18.54 -18.36 -17.31
CA ASN A 160 -19.04 -19.03 -18.51
C ASN A 160 -20.57 -18.88 -18.66
N LYS A 161 -21.11 -17.70 -18.34
CA LYS A 161 -22.53 -17.33 -18.46
C LYS A 161 -22.70 -16.40 -19.66
N THR A 162 -23.18 -16.96 -20.77
CA THR A 162 -23.33 -16.27 -22.05
C THR A 162 -24.52 -15.29 -22.12
N ASN A 163 -25.42 -15.32 -21.14
CA ASN A 163 -26.68 -14.55 -21.16
C ASN A 163 -26.77 -13.43 -20.12
N SER A 164 -25.66 -13.04 -19.46
CA SER A 164 -25.69 -11.95 -18.49
C SER A 164 -25.57 -10.58 -19.18
N ARG A 165 -26.56 -9.70 -18.98
CA ARG A 165 -26.49 -8.29 -19.46
C ARG A 165 -25.57 -7.41 -18.60
N ASN A 166 -25.34 -7.81 -17.35
CA ASN A 166 -24.45 -7.12 -16.41
C ASN A 166 -23.29 -8.04 -16.05
N THR A 167 -22.08 -7.61 -16.33
CA THR A 167 -20.87 -8.42 -16.16
C THR A 167 -19.93 -7.75 -15.17
N PHE A 168 -19.34 -8.58 -14.31
CA PHE A 168 -18.47 -8.14 -13.23
C PHE A 168 -17.21 -9.01 -13.19
N ASN A 169 -16.15 -8.47 -12.61
CA ASN A 169 -14.92 -9.20 -12.38
C ASN A 169 -14.32 -8.82 -11.02
N LEU A 170 -13.60 -9.76 -10.41
CA LEU A 170 -12.77 -9.55 -9.23
C LEU A 170 -11.34 -9.34 -9.70
N ILE A 171 -10.78 -8.17 -9.39
CA ILE A 171 -9.37 -7.87 -9.69
C ILE A 171 -8.68 -7.29 -8.48
N SER A 172 -7.36 -7.45 -8.46
CA SER A 172 -6.47 -6.92 -7.43
C SER A 172 -5.42 -6.02 -8.05
N GLY A 173 -5.01 -4.99 -7.33
CA GLY A 173 -3.98 -4.06 -7.75
C GLY A 173 -4.12 -2.70 -7.09
N THR A 174 -3.02 -1.95 -7.03
CA THR A 174 -3.04 -0.53 -6.65
C THR A 174 -3.84 0.32 -7.64
N SER A 175 -3.94 -0.12 -8.91
CA SER A 175 -4.87 0.43 -9.90
C SER A 175 -6.33 0.36 -9.47
N VAL A 176 -6.66 -0.49 -8.50
CA VAL A 176 -8.01 -0.68 -7.95
C VAL A 176 -8.17 0.03 -6.60
N SER A 177 -7.10 0.20 -5.83
CA SER A 177 -7.07 1.13 -4.68
C SER A 177 -7.21 2.60 -5.11
N CYS A 178 -6.58 2.98 -6.21
CA CYS A 178 -6.60 4.34 -6.74
C CYS A 178 -8.02 4.93 -6.94
N PRO A 179 -8.97 4.25 -7.63
CA PRO A 179 -10.32 4.77 -7.80
C PRO A 179 -11.10 4.88 -6.49
N HIS A 180 -10.86 4.02 -5.49
CA HIS A 180 -11.47 4.20 -4.16
C HIS A 180 -11.02 5.52 -3.52
N LEU A 181 -9.70 5.77 -3.50
CA LEU A 181 -9.15 7.02 -2.96
C LEU A 181 -9.57 8.24 -3.78
N SER A 182 -9.70 8.10 -5.09
CA SER A 182 -10.22 9.16 -5.97
C SER A 182 -11.67 9.50 -5.63
N GLY A 183 -12.50 8.48 -5.37
CA GLY A 183 -13.88 8.67 -4.91
C GLY A 183 -13.96 9.36 -3.55
N VAL A 184 -13.12 8.96 -2.59
CA VAL A 184 -13.02 9.64 -1.29
C VAL A 184 -12.60 11.11 -1.46
N ALA A 185 -11.58 11.38 -2.28
CA ALA A 185 -11.15 12.75 -2.57
C ALA A 185 -12.27 13.59 -3.21
N ALA A 186 -13.06 13.01 -4.11
CA ALA A 186 -14.21 13.68 -4.72
C ALA A 186 -15.33 13.97 -3.70
N LEU A 187 -15.62 13.04 -2.78
CA LEU A 187 -16.58 13.27 -1.70
C LEU A 187 -16.12 14.39 -0.76
N ILE A 188 -14.84 14.41 -0.38
CA ILE A 188 -14.27 15.49 0.44
C ILE A 188 -14.32 16.81 -0.33
N LYS A 189 -14.00 16.83 -1.63
CA LYS A 189 -14.12 18.05 -2.47
C LYS A 189 -15.56 18.54 -2.57
N SER A 190 -16.54 17.64 -2.60
CA SER A 190 -17.96 17.98 -2.59
C SER A 190 -18.38 18.62 -1.27
N ALA A 191 -17.94 18.05 -0.14
CA ALA A 191 -18.17 18.60 1.19
C ALA A 191 -17.43 19.92 1.44
N HIS A 192 -16.25 20.09 0.82
CA HIS A 192 -15.39 21.26 0.96
C HIS A 192 -14.98 21.84 -0.41
N PRO A 193 -15.89 22.54 -1.12
CA PRO A 193 -15.63 23.02 -2.48
C PRO A 193 -14.44 23.97 -2.61
N GLY A 194 -14.09 24.69 -1.54
CA GLY A 194 -12.95 25.61 -1.50
C GLY A 194 -11.59 24.95 -1.29
N TRP A 195 -11.53 23.69 -0.85
CA TRP A 195 -10.25 23.05 -0.52
C TRP A 195 -9.39 22.77 -1.75
N SER A 196 -8.09 23.04 -1.62
CA SER A 196 -7.10 22.67 -2.61
C SER A 196 -6.93 21.14 -2.70
N PRO A 197 -6.31 20.61 -3.77
CA PRO A 197 -5.92 19.21 -3.82
C PRO A 197 -4.99 18.79 -2.66
N ALA A 198 -4.11 19.69 -2.21
CA ALA A 198 -3.20 19.44 -1.10
C ALA A 198 -3.92 19.38 0.25
N ALA A 199 -4.90 20.27 0.47
CA ALA A 199 -5.79 20.25 1.64
C ALA A 199 -6.57 18.93 1.74
N ILE A 200 -7.17 18.47 0.63
CA ILE A 200 -7.91 17.19 0.58
C ILE A 200 -6.97 16.01 0.89
N LYS A 201 -5.79 16.00 0.28
CA LYS A 201 -4.78 14.98 0.56
C LYS A 201 -4.33 15.00 2.01
N SER A 202 -4.11 16.19 2.59
CA SER A 202 -3.76 16.34 3.98
C SER A 202 -4.84 15.76 4.89
N ALA A 203 -6.11 16.06 4.63
CA ALA A 203 -7.21 15.53 5.39
C ALA A 203 -7.20 13.98 5.36
N ILE A 204 -7.10 13.38 4.17
CA ILE A 204 -7.03 11.92 4.01
C ILE A 204 -5.86 11.30 4.78
N MET A 205 -4.66 11.88 4.68
CA MET A 205 -3.46 11.33 5.31
C MET A 205 -3.49 11.47 6.83
N THR A 206 -3.85 12.65 7.34
CA THR A 206 -3.73 12.96 8.78
C THR A 206 -4.78 12.29 9.65
N THR A 207 -5.87 11.83 9.04
CA THR A 207 -6.97 11.12 9.71
C THR A 207 -7.00 9.62 9.42
N ALA A 208 -5.96 9.09 8.78
CA ALA A 208 -5.86 7.68 8.41
C ALA A 208 -5.89 6.77 9.66
N ASP A 209 -6.53 5.62 9.54
CA ASP A 209 -6.50 4.59 10.58
C ASP A 209 -5.19 3.80 10.49
N THR A 210 -4.56 3.55 11.63
CA THR A 210 -3.26 2.86 11.71
C THR A 210 -3.36 1.41 12.21
N VAL A 211 -4.59 0.96 12.48
CA VAL A 211 -4.87 -0.35 13.06
C VAL A 211 -5.85 -1.15 12.20
N ASN A 212 -5.80 -2.46 12.32
CA ASN A 212 -6.75 -3.40 11.75
C ASN A 212 -7.99 -3.58 12.63
N LEU A 213 -8.92 -4.44 12.21
CA LEU A 213 -10.16 -4.73 12.95
C LEU A 213 -9.91 -5.47 14.30
N GLU A 214 -8.71 -6.01 14.54
CA GLU A 214 -8.26 -6.51 15.85
C GLU A 214 -7.66 -5.41 16.75
N ASN A 215 -7.68 -4.15 16.29
CA ASN A 215 -7.03 -3.03 16.96
C ASN A 215 -5.51 -3.23 17.13
N GLN A 216 -4.90 -4.04 16.25
CA GLN A 216 -3.46 -4.20 16.13
C GLN A 216 -2.92 -3.32 15.01
N PRO A 217 -1.62 -2.95 15.00
CA PRO A 217 -1.02 -2.25 13.86
C PRO A 217 -1.34 -2.95 12.54
N ILE A 218 -1.64 -2.17 11.50
CA ILE A 218 -1.83 -2.70 10.14
C ILE A 218 -0.64 -3.58 9.78
N GLN A 219 -0.92 -4.74 9.21
CA GLN A 219 0.09 -5.74 8.86
C GLN A 219 0.43 -5.70 7.37
N ASP A 220 1.57 -6.29 7.01
CA ASP A 220 1.99 -6.57 5.64
C ASP A 220 1.64 -8.01 5.21
N GLU A 221 2.05 -8.39 4.00
CA GLU A 221 1.79 -9.70 3.42
C GLU A 221 2.37 -10.86 4.21
N LYS A 222 3.27 -10.61 5.16
CA LYS A 222 3.90 -11.61 6.04
C LYS A 222 3.24 -11.66 7.41
N HIS A 223 2.15 -10.92 7.61
CA HIS A 223 1.51 -10.69 8.92
C HIS A 223 2.45 -10.03 9.95
N LEU A 224 3.45 -9.29 9.48
CA LEU A 224 4.29 -8.43 10.32
C LEU A 224 3.73 -7.02 10.30
N PRO A 225 3.99 -6.17 11.32
CA PRO A 225 3.58 -4.77 11.27
C PRO A 225 4.08 -4.08 10.00
N ALA A 226 3.19 -3.50 9.22
CA ALA A 226 3.53 -2.77 8.02
C ALA A 226 4.27 -1.49 8.38
N ASP A 227 5.42 -1.28 7.76
CA ASP A 227 6.16 -0.03 7.88
C ASP A 227 5.50 1.12 7.08
N ILE A 228 5.99 2.34 7.29
CA ILE A 228 5.57 3.56 6.63
C ILE A 228 5.85 3.50 5.12
N PHE A 229 6.87 2.75 4.68
CA PHE A 229 7.13 2.53 3.26
C PHE A 229 6.16 1.53 2.62
N ALA A 230 5.36 0.83 3.41
CA ALA A 230 4.26 -0.02 2.99
C ALA A 230 2.90 0.69 3.09
N ALA A 231 2.62 1.29 4.24
CA ALA A 231 1.29 1.80 4.59
C ALA A 231 1.15 3.32 4.45
N GLY A 232 2.25 4.06 4.31
CA GLY A 232 2.24 5.52 4.35
C GLY A 232 1.68 6.03 5.68
N ALA A 233 0.65 6.87 5.62
CA ALA A 233 -0.03 7.37 6.81
C ALA A 233 -0.95 6.33 7.47
N GLY A 234 -1.40 5.31 6.74
CA GLY A 234 -2.35 4.29 7.19
C GLY A 234 -3.47 4.03 6.18
N HIS A 235 -4.53 3.37 6.63
CA HIS A 235 -5.71 3.09 5.81
C HIS A 235 -6.67 4.28 5.79
N VAL A 236 -7.19 4.60 4.59
CA VAL A 236 -8.13 5.68 4.40
C VAL A 236 -9.36 5.57 5.31
N ASN A 237 -9.73 6.69 5.95
CA ASN A 237 -10.97 6.85 6.69
C ASN A 237 -11.70 8.09 6.15
N ALA A 238 -12.67 7.86 5.25
CA ALA A 238 -13.38 8.94 4.56
C ALA A 238 -14.21 9.81 5.53
N ALA A 239 -14.79 9.20 6.56
CA ALA A 239 -15.62 9.91 7.53
C ALA A 239 -14.76 10.89 8.35
N LYS A 240 -13.64 10.43 8.92
CA LYS A 240 -12.72 11.32 9.65
C LYS A 240 -12.09 12.37 8.74
N ALA A 241 -11.76 12.04 7.50
CA ALA A 241 -11.17 12.98 6.55
C ALA A 241 -12.13 14.11 6.13
N SER A 242 -13.44 13.97 6.36
CA SER A 242 -14.41 15.04 6.13
C SER A 242 -14.32 16.16 7.17
N ASP A 243 -13.76 15.91 8.35
CA ASP A 243 -13.53 16.92 9.39
C ASP A 243 -12.18 16.64 10.10
N PRO A 244 -11.06 17.01 9.47
CA PRO A 244 -9.71 16.68 9.95
C PRO A 244 -9.23 17.62 11.07
N GLY A 245 -9.93 18.72 11.36
CA GLY A 245 -9.49 19.77 12.27
C GLY A 245 -8.38 20.66 11.70
N LEU A 246 -7.23 20.10 11.33
CA LEU A 246 -6.11 20.83 10.71
C LEU A 246 -5.71 20.23 9.36
N ILE A 247 -5.23 21.09 8.46
CA ILE A 247 -4.65 20.68 7.17
C ILE A 247 -3.28 21.31 6.91
N TYR A 248 -2.43 20.57 6.20
CA TYR A 248 -1.17 21.02 5.61
C TYR A 248 -1.42 21.39 4.15
N ASP A 249 -1.74 22.66 3.91
CA ASP A 249 -2.02 23.13 2.56
C ASP A 249 -0.72 23.47 1.81
N ILE A 250 -0.74 23.28 0.49
CA ILE A 250 0.37 23.57 -0.42
C ILE A 250 -0.23 24.24 -1.64
N GLU A 251 0.26 25.43 -1.96
CA GLU A 251 -0.22 26.15 -3.12
C GLU A 251 0.52 25.69 -4.39
N PRO A 252 -0.10 25.78 -5.59
CA PRO A 252 0.55 25.38 -6.84
C PRO A 252 1.91 26.03 -7.07
N GLN A 253 2.10 27.28 -6.64
CA GLN A 253 3.38 28.00 -6.75
C GLN A 253 4.48 27.43 -5.86
N ASP A 254 4.16 26.78 -4.73
CA ASP A 254 5.16 26.24 -3.79
C ASP A 254 5.92 25.04 -4.39
N TYR A 255 5.32 24.36 -5.37
CA TYR A 255 5.97 23.26 -6.06
C TYR A 255 7.15 23.71 -6.94
N ILE A 256 7.19 24.96 -7.41
CA ILE A 256 8.33 25.47 -8.20
C ILE A 256 9.62 25.53 -7.38
N PRO A 257 9.69 26.30 -6.28
CA PRO A 257 10.89 26.37 -5.47
C PRO A 257 11.23 25.01 -4.84
N TYR A 258 10.24 24.14 -4.62
CA TYR A 258 10.46 22.75 -4.20
C TYR A 258 11.18 21.91 -5.27
N LEU A 259 10.70 21.90 -6.52
CA LEU A 259 11.39 21.17 -7.60
C LEU A 259 12.80 21.72 -7.82
N CYS A 260 12.98 23.05 -7.82
CA CYS A 260 14.30 23.67 -7.90
C CYS A 260 15.21 23.25 -6.73
N GLY A 261 14.68 23.17 -5.51
CA GLY A 261 15.40 22.68 -4.32
C GLY A 261 15.71 21.18 -4.31
N MET A 262 15.10 20.40 -5.21
CA MET A 262 15.45 19.02 -5.50
C MET A 262 16.47 18.88 -6.64
N ASN A 263 17.18 19.96 -6.99
CA ASN A 263 18.18 20.02 -8.07
C ASN A 263 17.62 19.79 -9.48
N TYR A 264 16.31 20.00 -9.71
CA TYR A 264 15.80 20.08 -11.07
C TYR A 264 16.32 21.35 -11.74
N THR A 265 16.71 21.23 -13.01
CA THR A 265 17.15 22.38 -13.80
C THR A 265 15.97 23.28 -14.18
N SER A 266 16.22 24.57 -14.40
CA SER A 266 15.23 25.53 -14.93
C SER A 266 14.50 25.00 -16.18
N ARG A 267 15.20 24.25 -17.04
CA ARG A 267 14.63 23.62 -18.24
C ARG A 267 13.65 22.50 -17.90
N GLU A 268 13.97 21.65 -16.93
CA GLU A 268 13.08 20.56 -16.51
C GLU A 268 11.83 21.11 -15.81
N VAL A 269 11.99 22.08 -14.92
CA VAL A 269 10.86 22.73 -14.25
C VAL A 269 9.98 23.47 -15.26
N THR A 270 10.57 24.16 -16.24
CA THR A 270 9.84 24.80 -17.35
C THR A 270 9.02 23.79 -18.15
N LYS A 271 9.55 22.59 -18.41
CA LYS A 271 8.80 21.51 -19.09
C LYS A 271 7.64 20.98 -18.25
N ILE A 272 7.81 20.88 -16.94
CA ILE A 272 6.76 20.37 -16.03
C ILE A 272 5.61 21.37 -15.92
N PHE A 273 5.91 22.66 -15.77
CA PHE A 273 4.89 23.71 -15.58
C PHE A 273 4.41 24.35 -16.89
N LEU A 274 5.02 24.01 -18.02
CA LEU A 274 4.74 24.58 -19.34
C LEU A 274 4.80 26.13 -19.36
N ARG A 275 5.61 26.71 -18.47
CA ARG A 275 5.89 28.16 -18.38
C ARG A 275 7.35 28.38 -18.02
N ARG A 276 7.93 29.51 -18.45
CA ARG A 276 9.32 29.84 -18.16
C ARG A 276 9.53 29.98 -16.66
N VAL A 277 10.45 29.18 -16.11
CA VAL A 277 10.90 29.24 -14.72
C VAL A 277 12.41 29.37 -14.69
N ASN A 278 12.92 30.25 -13.84
CA ASN A 278 14.35 30.34 -13.55
C ASN A 278 14.61 29.95 -12.09
N CYS A 279 15.20 28.78 -11.87
CA CYS A 279 15.48 28.29 -10.52
C CYS A 279 16.51 29.17 -9.77
N SER A 280 17.32 29.97 -10.48
CA SER A 280 18.26 30.90 -9.85
C SER A 280 17.59 32.16 -9.30
N GLU A 281 16.34 32.44 -9.67
CA GLU A 281 15.58 33.63 -9.25
C GLU A 281 14.57 33.32 -8.13
N VAL A 282 14.47 32.05 -7.69
CA VAL A 282 13.53 31.64 -6.64
C VAL A 282 14.28 31.20 -5.39
N THR A 283 13.72 31.53 -4.22
CA THR A 283 14.18 30.95 -2.95
C THR A 283 13.76 29.49 -2.90
N VAL A 284 14.72 28.57 -2.99
CA VAL A 284 14.45 27.13 -3.06
C VAL A 284 13.85 26.59 -1.75
N ILE A 285 12.95 25.62 -1.87
CA ILE A 285 12.45 24.82 -0.74
C ILE A 285 13.18 23.47 -0.79
N PRO A 286 14.02 23.14 0.22
CA PRO A 286 14.66 21.82 0.28
C PRO A 286 13.64 20.68 0.29
N GLY A 287 14.04 19.50 -0.20
CA GLY A 287 13.13 18.36 -0.40
C GLY A 287 12.24 17.99 0.80
N GLY A 288 12.78 18.06 2.02
CA GLY A 288 12.01 17.77 3.25
C GLY A 288 11.16 18.94 3.79
N GLN A 289 11.37 20.16 3.29
CA GLN A 289 10.74 21.40 3.79
C GLN A 289 9.44 21.76 3.08
N LEU A 290 9.03 21.01 2.05
CA LEU A 290 7.68 21.16 1.51
C LEU A 290 6.67 20.94 2.66
N ASN A 291 5.60 21.73 2.70
CA ASN A 291 4.57 21.68 3.75
C ASN A 291 3.70 20.42 3.65
N TYR A 292 4.33 19.25 3.75
CA TYR A 292 3.77 17.94 3.49
C TYR A 292 3.43 17.24 4.82
N PRO A 293 2.32 16.49 4.91
CA PRO A 293 1.83 15.87 6.16
C PRO A 293 2.62 14.61 6.57
N SER A 294 3.93 14.58 6.32
CA SER A 294 4.85 13.53 6.75
C SER A 294 6.28 14.07 6.86
N PHE A 295 7.13 13.38 7.59
CA PHE A 295 8.54 13.72 7.75
C PHE A 295 9.43 12.56 7.29
N ALA A 296 10.34 12.85 6.36
CA ALA A 296 11.41 11.94 5.96
C ALA A 296 12.73 12.50 6.47
N VAL A 297 13.29 11.86 7.48
CA VAL A 297 14.54 12.24 8.14
C VAL A 297 15.67 11.40 7.54
N ARG A 298 16.74 12.03 7.10
CA ARG A 298 17.91 11.32 6.56
C ARG A 298 18.91 11.02 7.67
N PHE A 299 19.32 9.77 7.85
CA PHE A 299 20.42 9.45 8.77
C PHE A 299 21.79 9.85 8.20
N GLY A 300 22.74 10.15 9.10
CA GLY A 300 24.12 10.53 8.75
C GLY A 300 24.34 12.02 8.47
N SER A 301 23.31 12.86 8.60
CA SER A 301 23.44 14.32 8.59
C SER A 301 23.49 14.87 10.03
N SER A 302 23.88 16.15 10.16
CA SER A 302 23.60 16.93 11.37
C SER A 302 22.10 16.94 11.71
N ASP A 303 21.76 17.44 12.90
CA ASP A 303 20.38 17.67 13.32
C ASP A 303 19.55 18.33 12.22
N GLN A 304 18.34 17.81 11.99
CA GLN A 304 17.43 18.27 10.94
C GLN A 304 16.20 18.90 11.58
N THR A 305 15.91 20.15 11.21
CA THR A 305 14.69 20.85 11.64
C THR A 305 13.79 21.07 10.45
N PHE A 306 12.51 20.73 10.60
CA PHE A 306 11.48 20.86 9.58
C PHE A 306 10.42 21.87 10.03
N THR A 307 10.11 22.83 9.17
CA THR A 307 9.02 23.78 9.42
C THR A 307 7.75 23.30 8.74
N ARG A 308 6.62 23.44 9.42
CA ARG A 308 5.29 23.15 8.88
C ARG A 308 4.32 24.27 9.20
N ILE A 309 3.39 24.49 8.29
CA ILE A 309 2.29 25.45 8.44
C ILE A 309 0.99 24.65 8.40
N VAL A 310 0.20 24.76 9.46
CA VAL A 310 -1.13 24.13 9.53
C VAL A 310 -2.20 25.19 9.48
N THR A 311 -3.28 24.90 8.76
CA THR A 311 -4.48 25.74 8.69
C THR A 311 -5.59 25.08 9.49
N ASN A 312 -6.23 25.82 10.39
CA ASN A 312 -7.41 25.33 11.11
C ASN A 312 -8.64 25.35 10.22
N VAL A 313 -9.20 24.17 9.96
CA VAL A 313 -10.46 23.97 9.21
C VAL A 313 -11.58 23.39 10.07
N GLY A 314 -11.30 23.16 11.36
CA GLY A 314 -12.31 22.80 12.36
C GLY A 314 -12.90 24.03 13.04
N GLU A 315 -13.13 23.92 14.34
CA GLU A 315 -13.80 24.96 15.15
C GLU A 315 -12.88 26.18 15.39
N ASP A 316 -13.50 27.36 15.51
CA ASP A 316 -12.81 28.53 16.04
C ASP A 316 -12.50 28.35 17.54
N ASN A 317 -11.60 29.19 18.07
CA ASN A 317 -11.17 29.10 19.47
C ASN A 317 -10.74 27.67 19.90
N SER A 318 -9.97 27.00 19.05
CA SER A 318 -9.50 25.63 19.25
C SER A 318 -8.02 25.60 19.67
N SER A 319 -7.66 24.60 20.48
CA SER A 319 -6.28 24.39 20.93
C SER A 319 -5.86 22.95 20.65
N TYR A 320 -4.65 22.80 20.13
CA TYR A 320 -4.04 21.51 19.84
C TYR A 320 -2.74 21.38 20.62
N THR A 321 -2.61 20.26 21.35
CA THR A 321 -1.37 19.91 22.06
C THR A 321 -0.65 18.81 21.29
N VAL A 322 0.68 18.90 21.20
CA VAL A 322 1.47 17.90 20.50
C VAL A 322 1.78 16.68 21.37
N GLU A 323 1.52 15.51 20.83
CA GLU A 323 2.03 14.21 21.28
C GLU A 323 3.06 13.73 20.22
N VAL A 324 4.19 13.20 20.67
CA VAL A 324 5.26 12.74 19.77
C VAL A 324 5.64 11.33 20.17
N VAL A 325 5.66 10.43 19.19
CA VAL A 325 6.35 9.15 19.29
C VAL A 325 7.58 9.25 18.42
N SER A 326 8.73 9.46 19.08
CA SER A 326 10.01 9.55 18.39
C SER A 326 10.38 8.21 17.77
N PRO A 327 10.93 8.18 16.55
CA PRO A 327 11.64 7.01 16.05
C PRO A 327 12.67 6.54 17.07
N GLN A 328 12.80 5.22 17.27
CA GLN A 328 13.80 4.66 18.17
C GLN A 328 15.18 5.22 17.81
N SER A 329 15.97 5.62 18.80
CA SER A 329 17.28 6.26 18.58
C SER A 329 17.26 7.62 17.86
N LEU A 330 16.14 8.36 17.87
CA LEU A 330 16.11 9.79 17.55
C LEU A 330 15.47 10.58 18.69
N ASN A 331 16.04 11.73 19.03
CA ASN A 331 15.35 12.71 19.86
C ASN A 331 14.52 13.62 18.95
N THR A 332 13.23 13.76 19.26
CA THR A 332 12.30 14.59 18.48
C THR A 332 11.75 15.68 19.37
N THR A 333 11.97 16.94 19.00
CA THR A 333 11.42 18.12 19.69
C THR A 333 10.49 18.87 18.78
N VAL A 334 9.42 19.43 19.35
CA VAL A 334 8.41 20.22 18.61
C VAL A 334 8.21 21.54 19.32
N ASN A 335 8.27 22.64 18.56
CA ASN A 335 8.10 24.00 19.06
C ASN A 335 7.15 24.81 18.16
N PRO A 336 6.10 25.46 18.69
CA PRO A 336 5.62 25.38 20.07
C PRO A 336 5.02 24.00 20.39
N ARG A 337 4.79 23.70 21.68
CA ARG A 337 4.11 22.46 22.11
C ARG A 337 2.57 22.52 22.01
N THR A 338 2.03 23.73 21.83
CA THR A 338 0.59 24.01 21.72
C THR A 338 0.34 24.99 20.59
N LEU A 339 -0.70 24.76 19.79
CA LEU A 339 -1.19 25.67 18.76
C LEU A 339 -2.59 26.15 19.13
N ASN A 340 -2.76 27.47 19.28
CA ASN A 340 -4.02 28.10 19.67
C ASN A 340 -4.59 28.91 18.51
N PHE A 341 -5.72 28.47 17.97
CA PHE A 341 -6.39 29.13 16.86
C PHE A 341 -7.60 29.91 17.36
N SER A 342 -7.67 31.21 17.07
CA SER A 342 -8.81 32.07 17.42
C SER A 342 -9.90 32.09 16.36
N LYS A 343 -9.60 31.67 15.12
CA LYS A 343 -10.56 31.65 14.02
C LYS A 343 -10.32 30.50 13.05
N VAL A 344 -11.38 30.14 12.32
CA VAL A 344 -11.30 29.24 11.16
C VAL A 344 -10.41 29.88 10.07
N ASN A 345 -9.67 29.05 9.35
CA ASN A 345 -8.68 29.41 8.33
C ASN A 345 -7.46 30.18 8.85
N GLN A 346 -7.27 30.31 10.17
CA GLN A 346 -6.02 30.80 10.71
C GLN A 346 -4.89 29.78 10.44
N LYS A 347 -3.76 30.29 9.95
CA LYS A 347 -2.54 29.52 9.74
C LYS A 347 -1.60 29.73 10.91
N LEU A 348 -1.01 28.66 11.41
CA LEU A 348 0.07 28.71 12.41
C LEU A 348 1.24 27.84 11.97
N THR A 349 2.43 28.27 12.36
CA THR A 349 3.69 27.58 12.04
C THR A 349 4.21 26.86 13.27
N TYR A 350 4.81 25.70 13.05
CA TYR A 350 5.59 24.99 14.06
C TYR A 350 6.82 24.34 13.44
N GLU A 351 7.78 24.00 14.28
CA GLU A 351 9.02 23.35 13.92
C GLU A 351 9.13 21.98 14.59
N VAL A 352 9.72 21.03 13.88
CA VAL A 352 10.06 19.70 14.38
C VAL A 352 11.54 19.47 14.16
N SER A 353 12.31 19.27 15.23
CA SER A 353 13.74 18.98 15.15
C SER A 353 14.00 17.53 15.52
N PHE A 354 14.83 16.87 14.72
CA PHE A 354 15.29 15.50 14.92
C PHE A 354 16.81 15.51 15.12
N SER A 355 17.26 14.99 16.26
CA SER A 355 18.69 14.84 16.57
C SER A 355 19.06 13.37 16.82
N VAL A 356 20.23 12.99 16.30
CA VAL A 356 20.76 11.62 16.36
C VAL A 356 21.63 11.47 17.62
N PRO A 357 21.35 10.56 18.55
CA PRO A 357 22.26 10.21 19.63
C PRO A 357 23.53 9.56 19.07
N VAL A 358 24.68 9.81 19.70
CA VAL A 358 26.04 9.44 19.25
C VAL A 358 26.23 7.92 18.97
N ASN A 359 25.33 7.04 19.42
CA ASN A 359 25.40 5.59 19.23
C ASN A 359 24.17 5.05 18.49
N GLY A 360 24.11 5.23 17.17
CA GLY A 360 23.11 4.60 16.32
C GLY A 360 23.61 3.23 15.84
N GLY A 361 23.08 2.13 16.39
CA GLY A 361 23.32 0.78 15.88
C GLY A 361 22.74 0.56 14.48
N ASP A 362 23.07 -0.58 13.87
CA ASP A 362 22.55 -1.03 12.56
C ASP A 362 21.02 -1.21 12.60
N VAL A 363 20.26 -0.13 12.37
CA VAL A 363 18.82 -0.20 12.12
C VAL A 363 18.52 0.55 10.82
N SER A 364 17.93 -0.17 9.87
CA SER A 364 17.72 0.30 8.49
C SER A 364 16.58 1.31 8.34
N VAL A 365 15.53 1.20 9.18
CA VAL A 365 14.36 2.11 9.15
C VAL A 365 13.84 2.34 10.58
N LEU A 366 13.75 3.60 10.99
CA LEU A 366 13.24 4.02 12.29
C LEU A 366 11.97 4.86 12.09
N GLN A 367 10.93 4.60 12.87
CA GLN A 367 9.57 5.09 12.58
C GLN A 367 8.90 5.69 13.81
N GLY A 368 8.11 6.74 13.59
CA GLY A 368 7.42 7.48 14.63
C GLY A 368 6.29 8.32 14.07
N TYR A 369 5.79 9.27 14.86
CA TYR A 369 4.81 10.25 14.39
C TYR A 369 4.78 11.51 15.26
N VAL A 370 4.32 12.59 14.64
CA VAL A 370 3.87 13.81 15.32
C VAL A 370 2.35 13.83 15.29
N LEU A 371 1.71 14.04 16.44
CA LEU A 371 0.25 14.05 16.57
C LEU A 371 -0.19 15.35 17.23
N TRP A 372 -0.98 16.15 16.52
CA TRP A 372 -1.69 17.28 17.11
C TRP A 372 -3.08 16.82 17.58
N LYS A 373 -3.37 17.02 18.85
CA LYS A 373 -4.59 16.52 19.48
C LYS A 373 -5.39 17.64 20.11
N SER A 374 -6.68 17.68 19.81
CA SER A 374 -7.68 18.50 20.49
C SER A 374 -8.69 17.58 21.19
N ALA A 375 -9.75 18.15 21.76
CA ALA A 375 -10.84 17.36 22.33
C ALA A 375 -11.60 16.53 21.27
N LYS A 376 -11.58 16.94 20.00
CA LYS A 376 -12.37 16.34 18.90
C LYS A 376 -11.51 15.72 17.81
N HIS A 377 -10.33 16.28 17.56
CA HIS A 377 -9.53 15.96 16.38
C HIS A 377 -8.17 15.38 16.76
N SER A 378 -7.65 14.55 15.87
CA SER A 378 -6.32 13.95 15.96
C SER A 378 -5.68 14.01 14.59
N VAL A 379 -4.63 14.82 14.47
CA VAL A 379 -3.97 15.14 13.20
C VAL A 379 -2.58 14.53 13.23
N ARG A 380 -2.44 13.35 12.63
CA ARG A 380 -1.22 12.54 12.70
C ARG A 380 -0.35 12.71 11.45
N SER A 381 0.94 12.93 11.63
CA SER A 381 1.93 12.93 10.55
C SER A 381 2.98 11.84 10.81
N PRO A 382 3.13 10.84 9.92
CA PRO A 382 4.16 9.81 10.08
C PRO A 382 5.57 10.42 9.94
N VAL A 383 6.49 9.89 10.74
CA VAL A 383 7.92 10.20 10.69
C VAL A 383 8.65 8.91 10.34
N VAL A 384 9.50 8.97 9.32
CA VAL A 384 10.43 7.88 8.99
C VAL A 384 11.85 8.42 8.92
N ALA A 385 12.78 7.69 9.50
CA ALA A 385 14.20 7.96 9.42
C ALA A 385 14.91 6.76 8.79
N TYR A 386 15.77 7.01 7.79
CA TYR A 386 16.44 5.97 7.00
C TYR A 386 17.77 6.47 6.44
N TYR A 387 18.68 5.53 6.18
CA TYR A 387 19.94 5.78 5.47
C TYR A 387 19.68 5.79 3.96
N TYR A 388 20.44 6.60 3.24
CA TYR A 388 20.43 6.65 1.77
C TYR A 388 21.60 5.88 1.20
#